data_AF-A0A450SQK6-F1
#
_entry.id   AF-A0A450SQK6-F1
#
_cell.length_a   1.000
_cell.length_b   1.000
_cell.length_c   1.000
_cell.angle_alpha   90.00
_cell.angle_beta   90.00
_cell.angle_gamma   90.00
#
_symmetry.space_group_name_H-M   'P 1'
#
loop_
_entity.id
_entity.type
_entity.pdbx_description
1 polymer ?
#
loop_
_entity_poly.entity_id
_entity_poly.type
_entity_poly.pdbx_seq_one_letter_code
_entity_poly.pdbx_strand_id
1 'polypeptide(L)'
;MPTLDWYDKKSAVARSGQVPYRLLEHVPALSHGENSSPNMLIQGDNLEGLKALLPFFAGQVKCIYIDPPYNTRSAFEHYDDNLEHSQWLSLMWPRLELLRKYWSLLT
;
A
#
# COMPACT_ATOMS: atom_id res chain seq x y z
N MET A 1 14.46 -10.63 -23.27
CA MET A 1 13.46 -9.70 -22.68
C MET A 1 14.23 -8.69 -21.83
N PRO A 2 14.02 -7.37 -21.98
CA PRO A 2 14.65 -6.40 -21.08
C PRO A 2 14.15 -6.63 -19.65
N THR A 3 15.03 -6.41 -18.68
CA THR A 3 14.70 -6.50 -17.25
C THR A 3 15.16 -5.23 -16.55
N LEU A 4 14.40 -4.79 -15.55
CA LEU A 4 14.79 -3.71 -14.64
C LEU A 4 15.41 -4.33 -13.39
N ASP A 5 16.63 -3.97 -13.07
CA ASP A 5 17.32 -4.41 -11.84
C ASP A 5 17.71 -3.21 -10.97
N TRP A 6 17.78 -3.42 -9.66
CA TRP A 6 18.16 -2.37 -8.71
C TRP A 6 18.72 -2.99 -7.42
N TYR A 7 19.46 -2.18 -6.66
CA TYR A 7 19.99 -2.56 -5.36
C TYR A 7 18.87 -3.02 -4.41
N ASP A 8 19.07 -4.11 -3.67
CA ASP A 8 18.09 -4.70 -2.73
C ASP A 8 16.76 -5.21 -3.32
N LYS A 9 16.67 -5.38 -4.65
CA LYS A 9 15.49 -5.94 -5.33
C LYS A 9 14.95 -7.23 -4.68
N LYS A 10 15.81 -8.18 -4.35
CA LYS A 10 15.39 -9.47 -3.75
C LYS A 10 14.67 -9.26 -2.42
N SER A 11 15.19 -8.37 -1.58
CA SER A 11 14.61 -8.01 -0.29
C SER A 11 13.26 -7.32 -0.49
N ALA A 12 13.19 -6.36 -1.42
CA ALA A 12 11.95 -5.66 -1.74
C ALA A 12 10.83 -6.59 -2.23
N VAL A 13 11.18 -7.57 -3.08
CA VAL A 13 10.23 -8.58 -3.58
C VAL A 13 9.75 -9.52 -2.47
N ALA A 14 10.62 -9.91 -1.54
CA ALA A 14 10.23 -10.77 -0.42
C ALA A 14 9.38 -10.05 0.64
N ARG A 15 9.47 -8.72 0.69
CA ARG A 15 8.93 -7.91 1.79
C ARG A 15 7.42 -8.09 1.99
N SER A 16 6.62 -8.15 0.94
CA SER A 16 5.15 -8.28 1.05
C SER A 16 4.71 -9.57 1.77
N GLY A 17 5.48 -10.64 1.61
CA GLY A 17 5.29 -11.93 2.28
C GLY A 17 5.69 -11.90 3.75
N GLN A 18 6.65 -11.03 4.12
CA GLN A 18 7.19 -10.90 5.47
C GLN A 18 6.40 -9.94 6.37
N VAL A 19 5.58 -9.06 5.80
CA VAL A 19 4.73 -8.15 6.59
C VAL A 19 3.74 -9.00 7.40
N PRO A 20 3.71 -8.86 8.74
CA PRO A 20 2.78 -9.61 9.58
C PRO A 20 1.35 -9.12 9.40
N TYR A 21 0.37 -10.00 9.61
CA TYR A 21 -1.01 -9.56 9.77
C TYR A 21 -1.15 -8.76 11.06
N ARG A 22 -1.90 -7.66 11.00
CA ARG A 22 -2.25 -6.83 12.16
C ARG A 22 -3.76 -6.77 12.32
N LEU A 23 -4.20 -6.64 13.57
CA LEU A 23 -5.60 -6.37 13.87
C LEU A 23 -5.87 -4.87 13.67
N LEU A 24 -7.04 -4.56 13.09
CA LEU A 24 -7.53 -3.20 13.02
C LEU A 24 -8.21 -2.85 14.35
N GLU A 25 -7.82 -1.73 14.95
CA GLU A 25 -8.47 -1.17 16.12
C GLU A 25 -9.51 -0.13 15.68
N HIS A 26 -10.77 -0.35 16.06
CA HIS A 26 -11.81 0.64 15.83
C HIS A 26 -11.70 1.77 16.85
N VAL A 27 -11.73 3.02 16.39
CA VAL A 27 -11.63 4.23 17.23
C VAL A 27 -12.95 5.00 17.16
N PRO A 28 -13.95 4.69 18.01
CA PRO A 28 -15.30 5.27 17.92
C PRO A 28 -15.32 6.81 17.98
N ALA A 29 -14.37 7.40 18.71
CA ALA A 29 -14.27 8.85 18.86
C ALA A 29 -13.95 9.60 17.56
N LEU A 30 -13.39 8.90 16.54
CA LEU A 30 -13.06 9.45 15.24
C LEU A 30 -14.03 9.00 14.13
N SER A 31 -15.00 8.15 14.46
CA SER A 31 -16.00 7.68 13.52
C SER A 31 -17.10 8.71 13.33
N HIS A 32 -17.54 8.92 12.09
CA HIS A 32 -18.59 9.86 11.74
C HIS A 32 -19.51 9.29 10.66
N GLY A 33 -20.80 9.66 10.70
CA GLY A 33 -21.83 9.16 9.81
C GLY A 33 -22.63 7.99 10.39
N GLU A 34 -23.26 7.20 9.53
CA GLU A 34 -24.08 6.05 9.93
C GLU A 34 -23.21 4.88 10.40
N ASN A 35 -23.57 4.25 11.51
CA ASN A 35 -22.87 3.08 12.06
C ASN A 35 -22.85 1.87 11.12
N SER A 36 -23.78 1.81 10.16
CA SER A 36 -23.88 0.76 9.14
C SER A 36 -23.12 1.08 7.85
N SER A 37 -22.44 2.22 7.78
CA SER A 37 -21.68 2.62 6.60
C SER A 37 -20.60 1.58 6.27
N PRO A 38 -20.47 1.15 5.01
CA PRO A 38 -19.41 0.23 4.59
C PRO A 38 -18.06 0.94 4.39
N ASN A 39 -18.00 2.27 4.53
CA ASN A 39 -16.81 3.06 4.29
C ASN A 39 -15.84 2.98 5.48
N MET A 40 -14.54 2.93 5.19
CA MET A 40 -13.49 2.84 6.21
C MET A 40 -12.41 3.90 5.96
N LEU A 41 -11.94 4.52 7.04
CA LEU A 41 -10.71 5.31 7.08
C LEU A 41 -9.71 4.58 7.98
N ILE A 42 -8.50 4.34 7.49
CA ILE A 42 -7.48 3.58 8.21
C ILE A 42 -6.23 4.45 8.33
N GLN A 43 -5.77 4.63 9.56
CA GLN A 43 -4.54 5.36 9.87
C GLN A 43 -3.41 4.36 10.15
N GLY A 44 -2.26 4.53 9.48
CA GLY A 44 -1.07 3.72 9.68
C GLY A 44 -0.19 3.67 8.44
N ASP A 45 0.89 2.88 8.50
CA ASP A 45 1.66 2.57 7.30
C ASP A 45 0.79 1.73 6.35
N ASN A 46 0.64 2.19 5.11
CA ASN A 46 -0.22 1.57 4.12
C ASN A 46 0.18 0.12 3.79
N LEU A 47 1.45 -0.29 3.92
CA LEU A 47 1.86 -1.68 3.69
C LEU A 47 1.29 -2.60 4.77
N GLU A 48 1.28 -2.14 6.03
CA GLU A 48 0.67 -2.89 7.14
C GLU A 48 -0.85 -2.87 7.05
N GLY A 49 -1.45 -1.72 6.71
CA GLY A 49 -2.89 -1.60 6.48
C GLY A 49 -3.38 -2.52 5.35
N LEU A 50 -2.66 -2.55 4.23
CA LEU A 50 -2.90 -3.48 3.12
C LEU A 50 -2.62 -4.94 3.50
N LYS A 51 -1.88 -5.23 4.57
CA LYS A 51 -1.77 -6.62 5.04
C LYS A 51 -2.95 -6.99 5.94
N ALA A 52 -3.35 -6.10 6.83
CA ALA A 52 -4.47 -6.28 7.76
C ALA A 52 -5.81 -6.50 7.04
N LEU A 53 -6.05 -5.76 5.96
CA LEU A 53 -7.29 -5.83 5.18
C LEU A 53 -7.37 -7.06 4.24
N LEU A 54 -6.24 -7.71 3.98
CA LEU A 54 -6.14 -8.71 2.91
C LEU A 54 -7.09 -9.90 3.10
N PRO A 55 -7.29 -10.46 4.32
CA PRO A 55 -8.21 -11.58 4.52
C PRO A 55 -9.68 -11.25 4.21
N PHE A 56 -10.05 -9.97 4.25
CA PHE A 56 -11.45 -9.52 4.14
C PHE A 56 -11.81 -9.05 2.74
N PHE A 57 -10.87 -8.44 2.02
CA PHE A 57 -11.14 -7.72 0.76
C PHE A 57 -10.32 -8.20 -0.44
N ALA A 58 -9.54 -9.27 -0.33
CA ALA A 58 -8.83 -9.85 -1.47
C ALA A 58 -9.81 -10.17 -2.61
N GLY A 59 -9.45 -9.79 -3.84
CA GLY A 59 -10.26 -9.97 -5.04
C GLY A 59 -11.59 -9.21 -5.08
N GLN A 60 -11.84 -8.26 -4.17
CA GLN A 60 -13.14 -7.56 -4.07
C GLN A 60 -13.05 -6.08 -4.47
N VAL A 61 -11.85 -5.54 -4.67
CA VAL A 61 -11.65 -4.13 -5.02
C VAL A 61 -11.72 -3.95 -6.53
N LYS A 62 -12.66 -3.11 -6.97
CA LYS A 62 -12.91 -2.82 -8.40
C LYS A 62 -11.96 -1.77 -8.98
N CYS A 63 -11.50 -0.83 -8.15
CA CYS A 63 -10.66 0.26 -8.56
C CYS A 63 -9.70 0.61 -7.42
N ILE A 64 -8.44 0.83 -7.77
CA ILE A 64 -7.39 1.25 -6.86
C ILE A 64 -6.84 2.54 -7.42
N TYR A 65 -6.96 3.61 -6.63
CA TYR A 65 -6.35 4.90 -6.93
C TYR A 65 -5.29 5.21 -5.87
N ILE A 66 -4.09 5.55 -6.32
CA ILE A 66 -2.97 5.93 -5.46
C ILE A 66 -2.27 7.16 -6.03
N ASP A 67 -1.81 8.02 -5.14
CA ASP A 67 -0.98 9.18 -5.45
C ASP A 67 0.33 9.08 -4.66
N PRO A 68 1.27 8.21 -5.08
CA PRO A 68 2.53 7.99 -4.37
C PRO A 68 3.47 9.18 -4.55
N PRO A 69 4.54 9.31 -3.74
CA PRO A 69 5.59 10.30 -3.97
C PRO A 69 6.18 10.14 -5.38
N TYR A 70 6.30 11.24 -6.13
CA TYR A 70 6.63 11.22 -7.56
C TYR A 70 8.11 11.02 -7.88
N ASN A 71 8.98 11.25 -6.90
CA ASN A 71 10.42 11.32 -7.00
C ASN A 71 10.94 12.39 -7.98
N THR A 72 10.35 13.59 -7.93
CA THR A 72 10.64 14.70 -8.87
C THR A 72 11.86 15.53 -8.48
N ARG A 73 12.49 15.24 -7.34
CA ARG A 73 13.56 16.06 -6.71
C ARG A 73 13.08 17.45 -6.29
N SER A 74 11.78 17.66 -6.16
CA SER A 74 11.19 18.90 -5.65
C SER A 74 10.97 18.78 -4.14
N ALA A 75 11.21 19.83 -3.36
CA ALA A 75 10.87 19.80 -1.95
C ALA A 75 9.35 19.92 -1.76
N PHE A 76 8.65 18.81 -1.55
CA PHE A 76 7.29 18.83 -1.02
C PHE A 76 7.34 18.86 0.52
N GLU A 77 6.41 19.59 1.16
CA GLU A 77 6.40 19.75 2.63
C GLU A 77 6.12 18.45 3.39
N HIS A 78 5.56 17.43 2.74
CA HIS A 78 4.96 16.27 3.41
C HIS A 78 5.71 14.94 3.22
N TYR A 79 6.72 14.87 2.34
CA TYR A 79 7.54 13.68 2.15
C TYR A 79 8.86 14.01 1.42
N ASP A 80 9.88 13.18 1.63
CA ASP A 80 11.14 13.28 0.91
C ASP A 80 10.96 12.77 -0.53
N ASP A 81 10.90 13.71 -1.48
CA ASP A 81 10.72 13.45 -2.91
C ASP A 81 12.05 13.38 -3.67
N ASN A 82 13.15 13.16 -2.96
CA ASN A 82 14.50 12.99 -3.50
C ASN A 82 15.10 11.63 -3.15
N LEU A 83 14.31 10.56 -3.32
CA LEU A 83 14.78 9.20 -3.08
C LEU A 83 15.62 8.70 -4.26
N GLU A 84 16.71 7.99 -3.96
CA GLU A 84 17.40 7.16 -4.95
C GLU A 84 16.38 6.21 -5.61
N HIS A 85 16.48 6.01 -6.93
CA HIS A 85 15.48 5.22 -7.66
C HIS A 85 15.36 3.79 -7.10
N SER A 86 16.46 3.21 -6.64
CA SER A 86 16.50 1.90 -5.97
C SER A 86 15.70 1.87 -4.66
N GLN A 87 15.73 2.95 -3.88
CA GLN A 87 14.98 3.09 -2.63
C GLN A 87 13.50 3.28 -2.93
N TRP A 88 13.15 4.13 -3.89
CA TRP A 88 11.76 4.35 -4.31
C TRP A 88 11.13 3.05 -4.84
N LEU A 89 11.85 2.30 -5.69
CA LEU A 89 11.41 0.99 -6.18
C LEU A 89 11.22 0.00 -5.02
N SER A 90 12.13 -0.01 -4.06
CA SER A 90 12.05 -0.89 -2.88
C SER A 90 10.90 -0.52 -1.94
N LEU A 91 10.53 0.76 -1.87
CA LEU A 91 9.36 1.25 -1.14
C LEU A 91 8.05 0.83 -1.83
N MET A 92 7.97 1.03 -3.15
CA MET A 92 6.74 0.87 -3.92
C MET A 92 6.41 -0.59 -4.23
N TRP A 93 7.41 -1.42 -4.52
CA TRP A 93 7.21 -2.81 -4.94
C TRP A 93 6.27 -3.62 -4.03
N PRO A 94 6.51 -3.73 -2.70
CA PRO A 94 5.67 -4.56 -1.85
C PRO A 94 4.23 -4.04 -1.73
N ARG A 95 4.03 -2.72 -1.86
CA ARG A 95 2.70 -2.07 -1.82
C ARG A 95 1.91 -2.44 -3.07
N LEU A 96 2.51 -2.27 -4.25
CA LEU A 96 1.90 -2.63 -5.53
C LEU A 96 1.58 -4.13 -5.61
N GLU A 97 2.46 -4.98 -5.07
CA GLU A 97 2.21 -6.42 -5.01
C GLU A 97 1.00 -6.77 -4.15
N LEU A 98 0.85 -6.13 -2.97
CA LEU A 98 -0.34 -6.32 -2.14
C LEU A 98 -1.59 -5.77 -2.83
N LEU A 99 -1.55 -4.55 -3.39
CA LEU A 99 -2.66 -3.94 -4.12
C LEU A 99 -3.18 -4.85 -5.24
N ARG A 100 -2.30 -5.52 -5.98
CA ARG A 100 -2.69 -6.50 -7.00
C ARG A 100 -3.54 -7.64 -6.45
N LYS A 101 -3.37 -8.06 -5.20
CA LYS A 101 -4.17 -9.13 -4.58
C LYS A 101 -5.61 -8.69 -4.26
N TYR A 102 -5.88 -7.39 -4.19
CA TYR A 102 -7.21 -6.85 -3.96
C TYR A 102 -8.05 -6.76 -5.23
N TRP A 103 -7.40 -6.67 -6.39
CA TRP A 103 -8.06 -6.48 -7.67
C TRP A 103 -8.95 -7.68 -8.04
N SER A 104 -10.22 -7.41 -8.34
CA SER A 104 -11.14 -8.43 -8.88
C SER A 104 -10.81 -8.77 -10.33
N LEU A 105 -10.61 -10.06 -10.64
CA LEU A 105 -10.45 -10.55 -12.03
C LEU A 105 -11.79 -10.74 -12.77
N LEU A 106 -12.93 -10.49 -12.11
CA LEU A 106 -14.24 -10.70 -12.68
C LEU A 106 -14.75 -9.43 -13.39
N THR A 107 -14.60 -9.43 -14.72
CA THR A 107 -15.53 -8.77 -15.65
C THR A 107 -16.52 -9.79 -16.16
#